data_AF-A0AAU2JJI7-F1
#
_entry.id   AF-A0AAU2JJI7-F1
#
_cell.length_a   1.000
_cell.length_b   1.000
_cell.length_c   1.000
_cell.angle_alpha   90.00
_cell.angle_beta   90.00
_cell.angle_gamma   90.00
#
_symmetry.space_group_name_H-M   'P 1'
#
loop_
_entity.id
_entity.type
_entity.pdbx_description
1 polymer ?
#
loop_
_entity_poly.entity_id
_entity_poly.type
_entity_poly.pdbx_seq_one_letter_code
_entity_poly.pdbx_strand_id
1 'polypeptide(L)'
;MTGHGALFCQGCSGQLYAVCTTDRPPDRGNGSGRGGKTTGEWEVDHEMPVLCPLSALLPLTGKAASVHDLPGAQEVLGPPG
;
A
#
# COMPACT_ATOMS: atom_id res chain seq x y z
N MET A 1 13.80 3.64 -6.65
CA MET A 1 12.59 2.90 -6.25
C MET A 1 12.69 2.76 -4.74
N THR A 2 12.02 3.63 -3.97
CA THR A 2 11.95 3.46 -2.51
C THR A 2 11.10 2.24 -2.25
N GLY A 3 11.73 1.08 -2.10
CA GLY A 3 11.03 -0.15 -1.75
C GLY A 3 10.35 0.05 -0.41
N HIS A 4 9.03 -0.13 -0.38
CA HIS A 4 8.33 -0.27 0.89
C HIS A 4 8.96 -1.45 1.63
N GLY A 5 9.25 -1.29 2.93
CA GLY A 5 9.66 -2.43 3.76
C GLY A 5 8.60 -3.53 3.67
N ALA A 6 9.00 -4.78 3.95
CA ALA A 6 8.08 -5.91 3.88
C ALA A 6 6.82 -5.62 4.72
N LEU A 7 5.65 -5.68 4.09
CA LEU A 7 4.36 -5.52 4.75
C LEU A 7 3.89 -6.88 5.25
N PHE A 8 3.33 -6.91 6.45
CA PHE A 8 2.83 -8.13 7.06
C PHE A 8 1.36 -7.98 7.45
N CYS A 9 0.59 -9.04 7.22
CA CYS A 9 -0.79 -9.10 7.63
C CYS A 9 -0.87 -9.28 9.16
N GLN A 10 -1.54 -8.38 9.86
CA GLN A 10 -1.78 -8.47 11.30
C GLN A 10 -2.57 -9.73 11.68
N GLY A 11 -3.42 -10.24 10.79
CA GLY A 11 -4.26 -11.41 11.06
C GLY A 11 -3.53 -12.76 11.03
N CYS A 12 -2.51 -12.91 10.19
CA CYS A 12 -1.81 -14.19 10.00
C CYS A 12 -0.28 -14.09 10.04
N SER A 13 0.27 -12.88 10.23
CA SER A 13 1.70 -12.55 10.09
C SER A 13 2.31 -12.90 8.72
N GLY A 14 1.47 -13.21 7.73
CA GLY A 14 1.89 -13.53 6.36
C GLY A 14 2.38 -12.28 5.62
N GLN A 15 3.30 -12.48 4.68
CA GLN A 15 3.84 -11.40 3.86
C GLN A 15 2.81 -10.93 2.83
N LEU A 16 2.71 -9.61 2.70
CA LEU A 16 1.84 -8.92 1.76
C LEU A 16 2.69 -8.27 0.67
N TYR A 17 2.24 -8.38 -0.58
CA TYR A 17 2.72 -7.50 -1.63
C TYR A 17 1.93 -6.19 -1.60
N ALA A 18 2.56 -5.12 -2.08
CA ALA A 18 1.86 -3.87 -2.36
C ALA A 18 2.35 -3.31 -3.70
N VAL A 19 1.41 -3.02 -4.58
CA VAL A 19 1.67 -2.36 -5.87
C VAL A 19 1.01 -0.99 -5.85
N CYS A 20 1.73 0.03 -6.30
CA CYS A 20 1.20 1.37 -6.49
C CYS A 20 1.37 1.80 -7.95
N THR A 21 0.27 2.08 -8.64
CA THR A 21 0.27 2.75 -9.93
C THR A 21 0.05 4.25 -9.70
N THR A 22 1.12 5.03 -9.82
CA THR A 22 1.01 6.49 -9.83
C THR A 22 0.74 6.98 -11.24
N ASP A 23 -0.42 7.59 -11.44
CA ASP A 23 -0.70 8.41 -12.62
C ASP A 23 0.08 9.73 -12.47
N ARG A 24 1.37 9.76 -12.84
CA ARG A 24 2.08 11.02 -13.02
C ARG A 24 2.73 11.05 -14.40
N PRO A 25 2.36 12.01 -15.27
CA PRO A 25 3.09 12.22 -16.51
C PRO A 25 4.55 12.57 -16.20
N PRO A 26 5.51 12.21 -17.08
CA PRO A 26 6.92 12.52 -16.87
C PRO A 26 7.09 14.05 -16.79
N ASP A 27 7.61 14.51 -15.66
CA ASP A 27 7.82 15.91 -15.35
C ASP A 27 8.74 16.59 -16.39
N ARG A 28 8.23 17.62 -17.08
CA ARG A 28 9.04 18.73 -17.59
C ARG A 28 8.70 19.98 -16.78
N GLY A 29 9.34 20.22 -15.64
CA GLY A 29 9.30 21.56 -15.08
C GLY A 29 9.71 21.70 -13.62
N ASN A 30 11.02 21.72 -13.37
CA ASN A 30 11.73 22.60 -12.44
C ASN A 30 10.84 23.37 -11.42
N GLY A 31 10.75 22.88 -10.19
CA GLY A 31 9.97 23.54 -9.13
C GLY A 31 10.26 22.97 -7.75
N SER A 32 11.16 23.63 -7.05
CA SER A 32 11.53 23.47 -5.64
C SER A 32 10.35 23.19 -4.69
N GLY A 33 10.44 22.10 -3.93
CA GLY A 33 9.93 22.05 -2.56
C GLY A 33 8.55 21.44 -2.34
N ARG A 34 8.53 20.50 -1.38
CA ARG A 34 7.40 19.72 -0.83
C ARG A 34 6.87 18.63 -1.75
N GLY A 35 7.23 17.40 -1.40
CA GLY A 35 6.56 16.19 -1.87
C GLY A 35 5.06 16.28 -1.61
N GLY A 36 4.33 16.81 -2.60
CA GLY A 36 2.90 16.59 -2.71
C GLY A 36 2.72 15.09 -2.82
N LYS A 37 2.18 14.49 -1.75
CA LYS A 37 1.89 13.07 -1.62
C LYS A 37 1.00 12.70 -2.81
N THR A 38 1.60 12.22 -3.90
CA THR A 38 0.84 11.86 -5.09
C THR A 38 0.00 10.66 -4.73
N THR A 39 -1.31 10.84 -4.77
CA THR A 39 -2.27 9.74 -4.64
C THR A 39 -2.04 8.79 -5.80
N GLY A 40 -1.67 7.54 -5.49
CA GLY A 40 -1.61 6.45 -6.44
C GLY A 40 -2.78 5.49 -6.22
N GLU A 41 -3.10 4.69 -7.23
CA GLU A 41 -3.95 3.52 -7.04
C GLU A 41 -3.09 2.41 -6.45
N TRP A 42 -3.59 1.78 -5.39
CA TRP A 42 -2.89 0.71 -4.70
C TRP A 42 -3.69 -0.58 -4.75
N GLU A 43 -2.94 -1.67 -4.73
CA GLU A 43 -3.41 -3.03 -4.48
C GLU A 43 -2.47 -3.70 -3.47
N VAL A 44 -3.04 -4.31 -2.44
CA VAL A 44 -2.30 -5.03 -1.40
C VAL A 44 -3.01 -6.35 -1.13
N ASP A 45 -2.27 -7.45 -1.22
CA ASP A 45 -2.76 -8.79 -0.86
C ASP A 45 -1.59 -9.69 -0.46
N HIS A 46 -1.88 -10.92 -0.05
CA HIS A 46 -0.87 -11.91 0.27
C HIS A 46 -0.06 -12.33 -0.95
N GLU A 47 1.25 -12.42 -0.79
CA GLU A 47 2.14 -12.98 -1.83
C GLU A 47 1.85 -14.46 -2.11
N MET A 48 1.35 -15.18 -1.12
CA MET A 48 1.00 -16.59 -1.20
C MET A 48 -0.38 -16.85 -0.62
N PRO A 49 -1.15 -17.82 -1.15
CA PRO A 49 -2.42 -18.22 -0.53
C PRO A 49 -2.20 -18.67 0.91
N VAL A 50 -2.84 -17.99 1.85
CA VAL A 50 -2.79 -18.32 3.28
C VAL A 50 -4.20 -18.35 3.85
N LEU A 51 -4.41 -19.21 4.85
CA LEU A 51 -5.62 -19.16 5.67
C LEU A 51 -5.51 -17.93 6.59
N CYS A 52 -6.01 -16.80 6.12
CA CYS A 52 -6.01 -15.55 6.86
C CYS A 52 -7.42 -15.25 7.40
N PRO A 53 -7.58 -14.95 8.70
CA PRO A 53 -8.87 -14.54 9.26
C PRO A 53 -9.38 -13.21 8.69
N LEU A 54 -8.49 -12.42 8.10
CA LEU A 54 -8.80 -11.13 7.46
C LEU A 54 -8.90 -11.24 5.93
N SER A 55 -8.94 -12.46 5.37
CA SER A 55 -9.02 -12.66 3.91
C SER A 55 -10.22 -11.98 3.26
N ALA A 56 -11.32 -11.80 3.99
CA ALA A 56 -12.51 -11.10 3.52
C ALA A 56 -12.31 -9.58 3.33
N LEU A 57 -11.25 -9.02 3.90
CA LEU A 57 -10.86 -7.61 3.73
C LEU A 57 -9.84 -7.44 2.59
N LEU A 58 -9.41 -8.53 1.96
CA LEU A 58 -8.39 -8.54 0.93
C LEU A 58 -8.97 -8.89 -0.45
N PRO A 59 -8.39 -8.34 -1.54
CA PRO A 59 -7.28 -7.39 -1.56
C PRO A 59 -7.68 -5.99 -1.04
N LEU A 60 -6.78 -5.28 -0.36
CA LEU A 60 -6.98 -3.85 -0.11
C LEU A 60 -6.72 -3.11 -1.40
N THR A 61 -7.72 -2.36 -1.86
CA THR A 61 -7.60 -1.56 -3.09
C THR A 61 -8.10 -0.15 -2.85
N GLY A 62 -7.51 0.82 -3.54
CA GLY A 62 -7.99 2.20 -3.46
C GLY A 62 -6.96 3.25 -3.84
N LYS A 63 -7.42 4.50 -3.83
CA LYS A 63 -6.59 5.69 -4.09
C LYS A 63 -6.07 6.23 -2.78
N ALA A 64 -4.75 6.17 -2.62
CA ALA A 64 -4.11 6.60 -1.39
C ALA A 64 -2.73 7.18 -1.67
N ALA A 65 -2.31 8.09 -0.80
CA ALA A 65 -0.99 8.68 -0.86
C ALA A 65 0.05 7.87 -0.07
N SER A 66 -0.41 6.93 0.76
CA SER A 66 0.36 5.89 1.43
C SER A 66 -0.49 4.63 1.51
N VAL A 67 0.15 3.46 1.50
CA VAL A 67 -0.53 2.17 1.69
C VAL A 67 -1.33 2.10 3.01
N HIS A 68 -0.87 2.81 4.05
CA HIS A 68 -1.57 2.88 5.34
C HIS A 68 -2.81 3.79 5.34
N ASP A 69 -2.99 4.59 4.28
CA ASP A 69 -4.18 5.43 4.12
C ASP A 69 -5.31 4.67 3.39
N LEU A 70 -5.11 3.41 3.00
CA LEU A 70 -6.15 2.59 2.35
C LEU A 70 -7.27 2.21 3.32
N PRO A 71 -8.52 2.09 2.83
CA PRO A 71 -9.61 1.56 3.63
C PRO A 71 -9.30 0.11 4.02
N GLY A 72 -9.38 -0.23 5.31
CA GLY A 72 -9.03 -1.56 5.83
C GLY A 72 -7.54 -1.75 6.16
N ALA A 73 -6.68 -0.75 5.92
CA ALA A 73 -5.25 -0.87 6.16
C ALA A 73 -4.89 -0.98 7.65
N GLN A 74 -5.66 -0.37 8.56
CA GLN A 74 -5.37 -0.46 9.99
C GLN A 74 -5.66 -1.87 10.54
N GLU A 75 -6.67 -2.53 9.99
CA GLU A 75 -7.07 -3.88 10.33
C GLU A 75 -6.06 -4.91 9.79
N VAL A 76 -5.53 -4.66 8.59
CA VAL A 76 -4.66 -5.61 7.87
C VAL A 76 -3.16 -5.36 8.08
N LEU A 77 -2.65 -4.12 8.03
CA LEU A 77 -1.20 -3.84 8.03
C LEU A 77 -0.61 -3.64 9.43
N GLY A 78 -1.46 -3.49 10.45
CA GLY A 78 -1.02 -3.08 11.78
C GLY A 78 -0.47 -1.65 11.82
N PRO A 79 -0.10 -1.15 13.02
CA PRO A 79 0.47 0.18 13.17
C PRO A 79 1.81 0.30 12.43
N PRO A 80 2.11 1.45 11.80
CA PRO A 80 3.42 1.68 11.20
C PRO A 80 4.50 1.61 12.30
N GLY A 81 5.46 0.70 12.12
CA GLY A 81 6.62 0.53 13.01
C GLY A 81 7.64 1.66 12.92
#